data_AF-A0A1F7Y0U2-F1
#
_entry.id   AF-A0A1F7Y0U2-F1
#
_cell.length_a   1.000
_cell.length_b   1.000
_cell.length_c   1.000
_cell.angle_alpha   90.00
_cell.angle_beta   90.00
_cell.angle_gamma   90.00
#
_symmetry.space_group_name_H-M   'P 1'
#
loop_
_entity.id
_entity.type
_entity.pdbx_description
1 polymer ?
#
loop_
_entity_poly.entity_id
_entity_poly.type
_entity_poly.pdbx_seq_one_letter_code
_entity_poly.pdbx_strand_id
1 'polypeptide(L)'
;METILETKPILKFSIPERYKNNPKTYSEKGGNLNIGSQEEDVWVRILSNFAPTPFELDGIRYESVEGFIQSLKEPDFSKQYEIAGMLGREAKKAGRNYKSLISESFSKEEGEGEPVGYVINYQDIQIPYGSEEHYSLIERAIRAKFEQNKKATDALIGENANERRKITHVLKRNDGSIINENPTTSLPAEVFTAILMNIRHKEQMKIWKVRAKRGDITFDLRRFFREELEAGNLDILSLQKLGYETTLISWLKSLTPKGMKYGTAGEEERLKEVQKYAELAGVDDLRAFAKEHGLAK
;
A
#
# COMPACT_ATOMS: atom_id res chain seq x y z
N MET A 1 -28.80 -20.97 -43.31
CA MET A 1 -29.04 -20.55 -41.91
C MET A 1 -27.73 -20.71 -41.19
N GLU A 2 -27.00 -19.61 -41.06
CA GLU A 2 -25.71 -19.57 -40.36
C GLU A 2 -25.93 -19.83 -38.88
N THR A 3 -25.24 -20.85 -38.37
CA THR A 3 -25.19 -21.17 -36.95
C THR A 3 -24.36 -20.08 -36.26
N ILE A 4 -25.03 -19.06 -35.73
CA ILE A 4 -24.40 -18.10 -34.84
C ILE A 4 -24.03 -18.88 -33.58
N LEU A 5 -22.74 -19.23 -33.46
CA LEU A 5 -22.12 -19.60 -32.20
C LEU A 5 -22.20 -18.39 -31.28
N GLU A 6 -23.30 -18.27 -30.54
CA GLU A 6 -23.46 -17.25 -29.51
C GLU A 6 -22.31 -17.38 -28.51
N THR A 7 -21.41 -16.41 -28.59
CA THR A 7 -20.28 -16.29 -27.67
C THR A 7 -20.82 -16.01 -26.28
N LYS A 8 -20.72 -17.01 -25.40
CA LYS A 8 -21.07 -16.93 -23.98
C LYS A 8 -20.54 -15.62 -23.36
N PRO A 9 -21.34 -14.91 -22.55
CA PRO A 9 -20.92 -13.65 -21.96
C PRO A 9 -19.81 -13.93 -20.95
N ILE A 10 -18.65 -13.37 -21.24
CA ILE A 10 -17.51 -13.35 -20.34
C ILE A 10 -17.88 -12.38 -19.23
N LEU A 11 -17.95 -12.89 -17.99
CA LEU A 11 -17.96 -12.07 -16.77
C LEU A 11 -16.98 -10.92 -16.99
N LYS A 12 -17.45 -9.66 -17.04
CA LYS A 12 -16.57 -8.51 -17.25
C LYS A 12 -15.68 -8.41 -16.00
N PHE A 13 -14.58 -9.15 -16.02
CA PHE A 13 -13.44 -9.00 -15.12
C PHE A 13 -12.98 -7.56 -15.26
N SER A 14 -13.49 -6.71 -14.39
CA SER A 14 -13.12 -5.31 -14.34
C SER A 14 -12.40 -5.11 -13.02
N ILE A 15 -11.19 -4.59 -13.12
CA ILE A 15 -10.43 -4.18 -11.94
C ILE A 15 -11.25 -3.09 -11.25
N PRO A 16 -11.52 -3.18 -9.93
CA PRO A 16 -12.26 -2.15 -9.23
C PRO A 16 -11.59 -0.79 -9.35
N GLU A 17 -12.40 0.26 -9.51
CA GLU A 17 -11.91 1.62 -9.84
C GLU A 17 -10.91 2.17 -8.80
N ARG A 18 -11.05 1.76 -7.53
CA ARG A 18 -10.13 2.14 -6.45
C ARG A 18 -8.70 1.64 -6.66
N TYR A 19 -8.50 0.58 -7.44
CA TYR A 19 -7.16 0.03 -7.75
C TYR A 19 -6.57 0.61 -9.04
N LYS A 20 -7.38 1.25 -9.89
CA LYS A 20 -6.90 1.95 -11.09
C LYS A 20 -6.26 3.30 -10.74
N ASN A 21 -6.72 3.91 -9.65
CA ASN A 21 -6.24 5.20 -9.16
C ASN A 21 -5.10 5.01 -8.15
N ASN A 22 -3.91 4.65 -8.63
CA ASN A 22 -2.71 4.68 -7.80
C ASN A 22 -2.42 6.11 -7.30
N PRO A 23 -1.78 6.29 -6.12
CA PRO A 23 -1.35 7.61 -5.67
C PRO A 23 -0.49 8.25 -6.76
N LYS A 24 -0.91 9.41 -7.27
CA LYS A 24 -0.30 10.08 -8.45
C LYS A 24 1.16 10.53 -8.23
N THR A 25 1.68 10.33 -7.02
CA THR A 25 2.97 10.87 -6.57
C THR A 25 4.15 9.94 -6.75
N TYR A 26 3.89 8.70 -7.17
CA TYR A 26 4.93 7.78 -7.62
C TYR A 26 5.15 7.98 -9.11
N SER A 27 6.01 8.94 -9.45
CA SER A 27 6.30 9.30 -10.84
C SER A 27 7.34 8.37 -11.48
N GLU A 28 7.27 8.23 -12.80
CA GLU A 28 8.28 7.53 -13.61
C GLU A 28 9.70 8.13 -13.46
N LYS A 29 9.81 9.37 -12.97
CA LYS A 29 11.11 10.03 -12.71
C LYS A 29 11.92 9.37 -11.59
N GLY A 30 11.26 8.65 -10.67
CA GLY A 30 11.93 7.85 -9.64
C GLY A 30 12.44 6.49 -10.13
N GLY A 31 12.01 6.06 -11.32
CA GLY A 31 12.23 4.72 -11.87
C GLY A 31 11.17 3.71 -11.43
N ASN A 32 11.30 2.48 -11.93
CA ASN A 32 10.43 1.36 -11.58
C ASN A 32 11.15 0.40 -10.62
N LEU A 33 10.42 -0.11 -9.63
CA LEU A 33 10.82 -1.24 -8.79
C LEU A 33 10.03 -2.46 -9.24
N ASN A 34 10.63 -3.28 -10.11
CA ASN A 34 10.00 -4.52 -10.52
C ASN A 34 10.07 -5.53 -9.38
N ILE A 35 8.93 -6.08 -8.98
CA ILE A 35 8.84 -7.11 -7.97
C ILE A 35 8.47 -8.46 -8.61
N GLY A 36 8.97 -9.53 -8.01
CA GLY A 36 8.73 -10.88 -8.49
C GLY A 36 9.45 -11.92 -7.66
N SER A 37 9.00 -13.18 -7.76
CA SER A 37 9.62 -14.29 -7.01
C SER A 37 11.00 -14.69 -7.52
N GLN A 38 11.42 -14.19 -8.69
CA GLN A 38 12.68 -14.52 -9.36
C GLN A 38 13.68 -13.34 -9.37
N GLU A 39 13.37 -12.25 -8.66
CA GLU A 39 14.28 -11.10 -8.59
C GLU A 39 15.60 -11.48 -7.89
N GLU A 40 16.71 -10.89 -8.34
CA GLU A 40 18.03 -11.19 -7.76
C GLU A 40 18.14 -10.66 -6.33
N ASP A 41 17.67 -9.43 -6.11
CA ASP A 41 17.65 -8.79 -4.81
C ASP A 41 16.64 -9.46 -3.87
N VAL A 42 17.15 -9.97 -2.75
CA VAL A 42 16.36 -10.63 -1.71
C VAL A 42 15.32 -9.69 -1.08
N TRP A 43 15.62 -8.39 -0.97
CA TRP A 43 14.69 -7.39 -0.47
C TRP A 43 13.57 -7.10 -1.45
N VAL A 44 13.81 -7.26 -2.75
CA VAL A 44 12.74 -7.13 -3.75
C VAL A 44 11.90 -8.41 -3.80
N ARG A 45 12.52 -9.59 -3.72
CA ARG A 45 11.79 -10.87 -3.68
C ARG A 45 10.83 -10.96 -2.51
N ILE A 46 11.17 -10.41 -1.33
CA ILE A 46 10.29 -10.47 -0.16
C ILE A 46 8.93 -9.79 -0.40
N LEU A 47 8.85 -8.87 -1.36
CA LEU A 47 7.61 -8.18 -1.73
C LEU A 47 6.66 -9.06 -2.54
N SER A 48 7.16 -10.11 -3.20
CA SER A 48 6.32 -11.07 -3.92
C SER A 48 5.31 -11.76 -3.00
N ASN A 49 4.14 -12.09 -3.55
CA ASN A 49 3.16 -12.97 -2.90
C ASN A 49 3.70 -14.37 -2.59
N PHE A 50 4.77 -14.81 -3.27
CA PHE A 50 5.40 -16.12 -3.05
C PHE A 50 6.39 -16.13 -1.88
N ALA A 51 6.74 -14.97 -1.34
CA ALA A 51 7.76 -14.89 -0.29
C ALA A 51 7.29 -15.60 1.00
N PRO A 52 8.18 -16.33 1.69
CA PRO A 52 7.90 -16.95 2.99
C PRO A 52 7.80 -15.88 4.08
N THR A 53 6.62 -15.28 4.16
CA THR A 53 6.31 -14.12 4.99
C THR A 53 5.05 -14.46 5.77
N PRO A 54 5.17 -15.32 6.81
CA PRO A 54 4.00 -15.83 7.49
C PRO A 54 3.23 -14.71 8.18
N PHE A 55 1.91 -14.84 8.18
CA PHE A 55 0.99 -13.92 8.85
C PHE A 55 -0.25 -14.67 9.34
N GLU A 56 -0.90 -14.10 10.34
CA GLU A 56 -2.20 -14.55 10.82
C GLU A 56 -3.31 -13.65 10.28
N LEU A 57 -4.40 -14.24 9.81
CA LEU A 57 -5.61 -13.54 9.43
C LEU A 57 -6.82 -14.32 9.95
N ASP A 58 -7.68 -13.65 10.72
CA ASP A 58 -8.88 -14.21 11.33
C ASP A 58 -8.63 -15.55 12.08
N GLY A 59 -7.51 -15.63 12.82
CA GLY A 59 -7.11 -16.79 13.61
C GLY A 59 -6.47 -17.94 12.81
N ILE A 60 -6.29 -17.78 11.49
CA ILE A 60 -5.63 -18.77 10.64
C ILE A 60 -4.25 -18.25 10.24
N ARG A 61 -3.24 -19.11 10.40
CA ARG A 61 -1.87 -18.83 9.97
C ARG A 61 -1.66 -19.23 8.51
N TYR A 62 -1.13 -18.31 7.72
CA TYR A 62 -0.73 -18.52 6.34
C TYR A 62 0.78 -18.34 6.20
N GLU A 63 1.46 -19.26 5.52
CA GLU A 63 2.91 -19.20 5.34
C GLU A 63 3.33 -18.25 4.20
N SER A 64 2.39 -17.93 3.29
CA SER A 64 2.56 -16.92 2.24
C SER A 64 1.22 -16.37 1.76
N VAL A 65 1.24 -15.20 1.10
CA VAL A 65 0.05 -14.63 0.44
C VAL A 65 -0.45 -15.55 -0.68
N GLU A 66 0.46 -16.25 -1.37
CA GLU A 66 0.06 -17.27 -2.35
C GLU A 66 -0.65 -18.45 -1.69
N GLY A 67 -0.20 -18.91 -0.52
CA GLY A 67 -0.89 -19.91 0.29
C GLY A 67 -2.34 -19.51 0.57
N PHE A 68 -2.54 -18.27 1.04
CA PHE A 68 -3.86 -17.68 1.22
C PHE A 68 -4.70 -17.69 -0.07
N ILE A 69 -4.19 -17.12 -1.16
CA ILE A 69 -4.94 -17.00 -2.42
C ILE A 69 -5.37 -18.37 -2.96
N GLN A 70 -4.50 -19.38 -2.84
CA GLN A 70 -4.81 -20.71 -3.36
C GLN A 70 -5.74 -21.50 -2.43
N SER A 71 -5.70 -21.26 -1.11
CA SER A 71 -6.63 -21.90 -0.18
C SER A 71 -8.08 -21.47 -0.45
N LEU A 72 -8.30 -20.22 -0.86
CA LEU A 72 -9.64 -19.69 -1.20
C LEU A 72 -10.36 -20.48 -2.31
N LYS A 73 -9.63 -21.24 -3.14
CA LYS A 73 -10.23 -22.03 -4.24
C LYS A 73 -10.75 -23.38 -3.78
N GLU A 74 -10.35 -23.83 -2.60
CA GLU A 74 -10.75 -25.11 -2.02
C GLU A 74 -11.99 -24.91 -1.14
N PRO A 75 -13.10 -25.64 -1.38
CA PRO A 75 -14.28 -25.59 -0.53
C PRO A 75 -14.14 -26.31 0.82
N ASP A 76 -13.29 -27.33 0.94
CA ASP A 76 -13.09 -28.06 2.19
C ASP A 76 -12.13 -27.32 3.13
N PHE A 77 -12.62 -26.95 4.32
CA PHE A 77 -11.84 -26.18 5.29
C PHE A 77 -10.56 -26.88 5.75
N SER A 78 -10.57 -28.22 5.89
CA SER A 78 -9.37 -28.97 6.32
C SER A 78 -8.27 -28.85 5.27
N LYS A 79 -8.62 -28.97 3.99
CA LYS A 79 -7.69 -28.76 2.89
C LYS A 79 -7.31 -27.29 2.71
N GLN A 80 -8.21 -26.34 2.98
CA GLN A 80 -7.82 -24.92 3.02
C GLN A 80 -6.69 -24.70 4.03
N TYR A 81 -6.81 -25.30 5.21
CA TYR A 81 -5.80 -25.22 6.26
C TYR A 81 -4.47 -25.86 5.84
N GLU A 82 -4.49 -26.99 5.14
CA GLU A 82 -3.28 -27.59 4.54
C GLU A 82 -2.61 -26.64 3.54
N ILE A 83 -3.39 -26.03 2.63
CA ILE A 83 -2.87 -25.10 1.62
C ILE A 83 -2.34 -23.81 2.26
N ALA A 84 -2.95 -23.35 3.35
CA ALA A 84 -2.49 -22.19 4.11
C ALA A 84 -1.05 -22.38 4.62
N GLY A 85 -0.65 -23.61 4.93
CA GLY A 85 0.72 -23.98 5.32
C GLY A 85 1.75 -24.02 4.19
N MET A 86 1.35 -23.79 2.93
CA MET A 86 2.22 -23.94 1.77
C MET A 86 2.85 -22.62 1.30
N LEU A 87 3.99 -22.74 0.61
CA LEU A 87 4.76 -21.60 0.10
C LEU A 87 4.73 -21.49 -1.42
N GLY A 88 4.46 -20.29 -1.94
CA GLY A 88 4.73 -19.90 -3.33
C GLY A 88 4.37 -20.95 -4.39
N ARG A 89 5.38 -21.64 -4.95
CA ARG A 89 5.16 -22.64 -6.02
C ARG A 89 4.38 -23.86 -5.56
N GLU A 90 4.53 -24.28 -4.30
CA GLU A 90 3.82 -25.40 -3.70
C GLU A 90 2.32 -25.08 -3.60
N ALA A 91 1.99 -23.94 -2.97
CA ALA A 91 0.62 -23.43 -2.90
C ALA A 91 0.01 -23.28 -4.30
N LYS A 92 0.74 -22.67 -5.25
CA LYS A 92 0.30 -22.53 -6.64
C LYS A 92 0.06 -23.88 -7.34
N LYS A 93 0.77 -24.94 -6.95
CA LYS A 93 0.54 -26.28 -7.50
C LYS A 93 -0.72 -26.89 -6.89
N ALA A 94 -0.91 -26.77 -5.58
CA ALA A 94 -2.12 -27.25 -4.91
C ALA A 94 -3.39 -26.59 -5.48
N GLY A 95 -3.35 -25.27 -5.68
CA GLY A 95 -4.48 -24.51 -6.22
C GLY A 95 -4.83 -24.78 -7.69
N ARG A 96 -3.94 -25.41 -8.48
CA ARG A 96 -4.24 -25.77 -9.89
C ARG A 96 -5.22 -26.93 -10.02
N ASN A 97 -5.35 -27.75 -8.99
CA ASN A 97 -6.22 -28.92 -9.01
C ASN A 97 -7.70 -28.56 -8.82
N TYR A 98 -7.99 -27.31 -8.46
CA TYR A 98 -9.33 -26.85 -8.15
C TYR A 98 -9.85 -25.96 -9.29
N LYS A 99 -10.90 -26.43 -9.94
CA LYS A 99 -11.77 -25.56 -10.72
C LYS A 99 -12.72 -24.93 -9.70
N SER A 100 -12.66 -23.61 -9.57
CA SER A 100 -13.64 -22.85 -8.80
C SER A 100 -15.05 -23.33 -9.18
N LEU A 101 -15.87 -23.63 -8.18
CA LEU A 101 -17.20 -24.15 -8.41
C LEU A 101 -18.08 -23.03 -8.99
N ILE A 102 -18.97 -23.39 -9.91
CA ILE A 102 -20.12 -22.55 -10.24
C ILE A 102 -21.11 -22.79 -9.10
N SER A 103 -21.46 -21.76 -8.33
CA SER A 103 -22.43 -21.98 -7.25
C SER A 103 -23.87 -22.03 -7.82
N GLU A 104 -24.67 -23.00 -7.37
CA GLU A 104 -26.11 -23.03 -7.62
C GLU A 104 -26.85 -21.85 -6.94
N SER A 105 -26.31 -21.34 -5.83
CA SER A 105 -26.91 -20.30 -5.00
C SER A 105 -26.91 -18.92 -5.64
N PHE A 106 -25.97 -18.66 -6.55
CA PHE A 106 -25.97 -17.44 -7.36
C PHE A 106 -26.65 -17.63 -8.73
N SER A 107 -27.13 -18.84 -9.07
CA SER A 107 -27.77 -19.15 -10.36
C SER A 107 -29.28 -19.39 -10.27
N LYS A 108 -29.92 -19.00 -9.16
CA LYS A 108 -31.37 -19.14 -8.96
C LYS A 108 -32.02 -17.84 -8.49
N GLU A 109 -32.32 -16.96 -9.45
CA GLU A 109 -33.64 -16.33 -9.51
C GLU A 109 -34.37 -16.93 -10.71
N GLU A 110 -35.58 -17.44 -10.47
CA GLU A 110 -36.41 -18.08 -11.48
C GLU A 110 -36.80 -17.06 -12.57
N GLY A 111 -36.27 -17.26 -13.78
CA GLY A 111 -36.60 -16.48 -14.96
C GLY A 111 -35.55 -15.42 -15.27
N GLU A 112 -34.85 -15.59 -16.40
CA GLU A 112 -33.98 -14.57 -17.02
C GLU A 112 -32.67 -14.21 -16.29
N GLY A 113 -32.24 -14.99 -15.28
CA GLY A 113 -30.94 -14.81 -14.62
C GLY A 113 -29.78 -15.58 -15.26
N GLU A 114 -28.76 -14.87 -15.75
CA GLU A 114 -27.48 -15.41 -16.25
C GLU A 114 -26.72 -16.20 -15.16
N PRO A 115 -25.98 -17.28 -15.50
CA PRO A 115 -25.19 -18.02 -14.53
C PRO A 115 -24.11 -17.14 -13.90
N VAL A 116 -24.18 -16.94 -12.59
CA VAL A 116 -23.14 -16.24 -11.84
C VAL A 116 -21.91 -17.16 -11.73
N GLY A 117 -20.75 -16.60 -12.08
CA GLY A 117 -19.54 -17.35 -12.35
C GLY A 117 -18.88 -18.03 -11.16
N TYR A 118 -17.57 -18.26 -11.30
CA TYR A 118 -16.72 -18.91 -10.32
C TYR A 118 -16.83 -18.28 -8.93
N VAL A 119 -16.83 -19.10 -7.86
CA VAL A 119 -16.75 -18.61 -6.46
C VAL A 119 -15.46 -19.05 -5.78
N ILE A 120 -15.09 -18.31 -4.74
CA ILE A 120 -14.10 -18.70 -3.73
C ILE A 120 -14.79 -18.94 -2.39
N ASN A 121 -14.13 -19.68 -1.50
CA ASN A 121 -14.61 -20.01 -0.17
C ASN A 121 -13.71 -19.34 0.87
N TYR A 122 -14.31 -18.64 1.81
CA TYR A 122 -13.60 -18.04 2.93
C TYR A 122 -14.39 -18.29 4.21
N GLN A 123 -13.83 -19.09 5.12
CA GLN A 123 -14.58 -19.56 6.29
C GLN A 123 -15.92 -20.18 5.83
N ASP A 124 -17.05 -19.72 6.37
CA ASP A 124 -18.38 -20.23 6.06
C ASP A 124 -19.10 -19.46 4.92
N ILE A 125 -18.39 -18.56 4.22
CA ILE A 125 -18.99 -17.75 3.14
C ILE A 125 -18.41 -18.06 1.77
N GLN A 126 -19.26 -17.94 0.75
CA GLN A 126 -18.86 -17.97 -0.66
C GLN A 126 -18.85 -16.55 -1.23
N ILE A 127 -17.76 -16.19 -1.91
CA ILE A 127 -17.57 -14.87 -2.51
C ILE A 127 -17.39 -15.03 -4.03
N PRO A 128 -18.06 -14.21 -4.86
CA PRO A 128 -17.85 -14.26 -6.31
C PRO A 128 -16.39 -13.97 -6.68
N TYR A 129 -15.81 -14.83 -7.51
CA TYR A 129 -14.42 -14.71 -7.92
C TYR A 129 -14.21 -13.45 -8.76
N GLY A 130 -13.21 -12.67 -8.38
CA GLY A 130 -12.89 -11.41 -9.06
C GLY A 130 -13.81 -10.25 -8.70
N SER A 131 -14.70 -10.41 -7.71
CA SER A 131 -15.51 -9.31 -7.17
C SER A 131 -14.69 -8.34 -6.33
N GLU A 132 -15.30 -7.21 -5.97
CA GLU A 132 -14.69 -6.22 -5.07
C GLU A 132 -14.43 -6.82 -3.69
N GLU A 133 -15.31 -7.68 -3.20
CA GLU A 133 -15.18 -8.40 -1.93
C GLU A 133 -14.01 -9.38 -1.98
N HIS A 134 -13.84 -10.11 -3.09
CA HIS A 134 -12.69 -11.00 -3.30
C HIS A 134 -11.37 -10.23 -3.25
N TYR A 135 -11.27 -9.10 -3.95
CA TYR A 135 -10.04 -8.28 -3.91
C TYR A 135 -9.84 -7.61 -2.54
N SER A 136 -10.91 -7.17 -1.87
CA SER A 136 -10.82 -6.65 -0.49
C SER A 136 -10.25 -7.69 0.47
N LEU A 137 -10.63 -8.94 0.30
CA LEU A 137 -10.14 -10.05 1.11
C LEU A 137 -8.66 -10.33 0.85
N ILE A 138 -8.21 -10.31 -0.41
CA ILE A 138 -6.79 -10.40 -0.75
C ILE A 138 -6.00 -9.21 -0.19
N GLU A 139 -6.54 -7.99 -0.27
CA GLU A 139 -5.93 -6.81 0.32
C GLU A 139 -5.72 -6.98 1.83
N ARG A 140 -6.70 -7.52 2.57
CA ARG A 140 -6.56 -7.80 4.01
C ARG A 140 -5.40 -8.75 4.30
N ALA A 141 -5.24 -9.82 3.52
CA ALA A 141 -4.13 -10.76 3.68
C ALA A 141 -2.77 -10.11 3.38
N ILE A 142 -2.68 -9.31 2.32
CA ILE A 142 -1.45 -8.57 1.99
C ILE A 142 -1.13 -7.55 3.10
N ARG A 143 -2.13 -6.84 3.64
CA ARG A 143 -1.95 -5.93 4.78
C ARG A 143 -1.41 -6.67 6.00
N ALA A 144 -2.02 -7.80 6.38
CA ALA A 144 -1.59 -8.62 7.50
C ALA A 144 -0.11 -9.04 7.36
N LYS A 145 0.32 -9.45 6.16
CA LYS A 145 1.74 -9.70 5.85
C LYS A 145 2.63 -8.51 6.23
N PHE A 146 2.32 -7.30 5.78
CA PHE A 146 3.16 -6.12 6.02
C PHE A 146 3.04 -5.55 7.44
N GLU A 147 1.94 -5.77 8.13
CA GLU A 147 1.77 -5.37 9.53
C GLU A 147 2.55 -6.29 10.49
N GLN A 148 2.62 -7.59 10.17
CA GLN A 148 3.24 -8.59 11.03
C GLN A 148 4.70 -8.90 10.67
N ASN A 149 5.17 -8.52 9.47
CA ASN A 149 6.53 -8.80 9.01
C ASN A 149 7.34 -7.53 8.76
N LYS A 150 8.09 -7.09 9.78
CA LYS A 150 8.92 -5.88 9.71
C LYS A 150 9.90 -5.87 8.53
N LYS A 151 10.52 -7.01 8.19
CA LYS A 151 11.46 -7.08 7.06
C LYS A 151 10.77 -6.79 5.73
N ALA A 152 9.55 -7.31 5.54
CA ALA A 152 8.75 -7.00 4.37
C ALA A 152 8.31 -5.53 4.37
N THR A 153 7.93 -4.97 5.52
CA THR A 153 7.60 -3.54 5.66
C THR A 153 8.78 -2.65 5.29
N ASP A 154 9.97 -2.94 5.84
CA ASP A 154 11.19 -2.18 5.57
C ASP A 154 11.55 -2.23 4.08
N ALA A 155 11.44 -3.42 3.46
CA ALA A 155 11.64 -3.58 2.02
C ALA A 155 10.64 -2.79 1.18
N LEU A 156 9.38 -2.72 1.62
CA LEU A 156 8.32 -2.01 0.90
C LEU A 156 8.51 -0.50 0.96
N ILE A 157 8.93 0.02 2.11
CA ILE A 157 9.23 1.44 2.31
C ILE A 157 10.49 1.84 1.53
N GLY A 158 11.49 0.95 1.49
CA GLY A 158 12.80 1.17 0.90
C GLY A 158 13.81 1.80 1.85
N GLU A 159 15.00 2.15 1.35
CA GLU A 159 16.12 2.65 2.16
C GLU A 159 15.81 3.94 2.92
N ASN A 160 14.88 4.76 2.42
CA ASN A 160 14.35 5.90 3.15
C ASN A 160 12.87 6.11 2.83
N ALA A 161 12.14 6.78 3.72
CA ALA A 161 10.71 7.07 3.52
C ALA A 161 10.41 7.95 2.30
N ASN A 162 11.43 8.51 1.64
CA ASN A 162 11.30 9.33 0.44
C ASN A 162 11.43 8.51 -0.86
N GLU A 163 11.53 7.19 -0.79
CA GLU A 163 11.50 6.28 -1.94
C GLU A 163 10.22 6.55 -2.78
N ARG A 164 10.35 6.75 -4.10
CA ARG A 164 9.27 7.09 -5.06
C ARG A 164 9.14 6.15 -6.25
N ARG A 165 9.99 5.12 -6.36
CA ARG A 165 9.91 4.12 -7.43
C ARG A 165 8.51 3.52 -7.48
N LYS A 166 7.90 3.53 -8.67
CA LYS A 166 6.64 2.85 -8.92
C LYS A 166 6.87 1.35 -8.84
N ILE A 167 6.08 0.65 -8.03
CA ILE A 167 6.15 -0.81 -7.97
C ILE A 167 5.49 -1.36 -9.23
N THR A 168 6.21 -2.22 -9.95
CA THR A 168 5.72 -2.94 -11.13
C THR A 168 5.82 -4.44 -10.89
N HIS A 169 5.02 -5.23 -11.59
CA HIS A 169 5.12 -6.69 -11.54
C HIS A 169 5.14 -7.22 -12.97
N VAL A 170 6.34 -7.30 -13.54
CA VAL A 170 6.61 -7.81 -14.88
C VAL A 170 7.43 -9.08 -14.75
N LEU A 171 6.80 -10.21 -15.04
CA LEU A 171 7.45 -11.51 -15.03
C LEU A 171 8.18 -11.76 -16.35
N LYS A 172 9.35 -12.39 -16.26
CA LYS A 172 10.18 -12.73 -17.43
C LYS A 172 10.45 -14.23 -17.47
N ARG A 173 10.58 -14.79 -18.67
CA ARG A 173 11.13 -16.13 -18.90
C ARG A 173 12.67 -16.10 -18.80
N ASN A 174 13.29 -17.28 -18.79
CA ASN A 174 14.75 -17.43 -18.78
C ASN A 174 15.44 -16.78 -19.98
N ASP A 175 14.75 -16.67 -21.12
CA ASP A 175 15.24 -16.01 -22.34
C ASP A 175 15.04 -14.48 -22.33
N GLY A 176 14.54 -13.92 -21.22
CA GLY A 176 14.26 -12.49 -21.06
C GLY A 176 12.92 -12.02 -21.62
N SER A 177 12.15 -12.89 -22.30
CA SER A 177 10.84 -12.53 -22.83
C SER A 177 9.82 -12.27 -21.72
N ILE A 178 8.97 -11.25 -21.90
CA ILE A 178 7.92 -10.90 -20.95
C ILE A 178 6.84 -11.99 -20.95
N ILE A 179 6.41 -12.39 -19.76
CA ILE A 179 5.27 -13.27 -19.55
C ILE A 179 4.02 -12.39 -19.42
N ASN A 180 3.12 -12.49 -20.39
CA ASN A 180 1.80 -11.88 -20.28
C ASN A 180 0.97 -12.70 -19.29
N GLU A 181 0.76 -12.17 -18.09
CA GLU A 181 -0.12 -12.77 -17.11
C GLU A 181 -1.57 -12.75 -17.59
N ASN A 182 -2.33 -13.78 -17.22
CA ASN A 182 -3.76 -13.80 -17.52
C ASN A 182 -4.46 -12.72 -16.68
N PRO A 183 -5.15 -11.74 -17.30
CA PRO A 183 -5.85 -10.68 -16.58
C PRO A 183 -6.98 -11.20 -15.66
N THR A 184 -7.41 -12.46 -15.82
CA THR A 184 -8.43 -13.11 -14.97
C THR A 184 -7.84 -13.96 -13.84
N THR A 185 -6.52 -13.85 -13.60
CA THR A 185 -5.89 -14.45 -12.42
C THR A 185 -6.47 -13.90 -11.12
N SER A 186 -6.28 -14.64 -10.01
CA SER A 186 -6.92 -14.32 -8.72
C SER A 186 -6.39 -13.00 -8.14
N LEU A 187 -5.17 -12.64 -8.50
CA LEU A 187 -4.52 -11.39 -8.13
C LEU A 187 -3.79 -10.82 -9.35
N PRO A 188 -4.46 -10.00 -10.18
CA PRO A 188 -3.83 -9.36 -11.33
C PRO A 188 -2.68 -8.44 -10.90
N ALA A 189 -1.63 -8.34 -11.72
CA ALA A 189 -0.44 -7.51 -11.45
C ALA A 189 -0.80 -6.04 -11.12
N GLU A 190 -1.77 -5.47 -11.83
CA GLU A 190 -2.25 -4.10 -11.58
C GLU A 190 -2.90 -3.96 -10.19
N VAL A 191 -3.76 -4.89 -9.80
CA VAL A 191 -4.36 -4.92 -8.45
C VAL A 191 -3.28 -5.11 -7.38
N PHE A 192 -2.36 -6.05 -7.60
CA PHE A 192 -1.30 -6.36 -6.64
C PHE A 192 -0.41 -5.15 -6.37
N THR A 193 0.10 -4.56 -7.45
CA THR A 193 0.97 -3.38 -7.35
C THR A 193 0.22 -2.21 -6.72
N ALA A 194 -1.05 -1.96 -7.07
CA ALA A 194 -1.86 -0.93 -6.43
C ALA A 194 -2.02 -1.12 -4.92
N ILE A 195 -2.31 -2.35 -4.46
CA ILE A 195 -2.38 -2.68 -3.03
C ILE A 195 -1.05 -2.36 -2.34
N LEU A 196 0.08 -2.79 -2.92
CA LEU A 196 1.40 -2.54 -2.36
C LEU A 196 1.73 -1.04 -2.28
N MET A 197 1.41 -0.27 -3.33
CA MET A 197 1.60 1.18 -3.33
C MET A 197 0.77 1.86 -2.24
N ASN A 198 -0.48 1.44 -2.05
CA ASN A 198 -1.35 1.96 -0.99
C ASN A 198 -0.83 1.63 0.41
N ILE A 199 -0.31 0.42 0.63
CA ILE A 199 0.32 0.03 1.91
C ILE A 199 1.59 0.86 2.13
N ARG A 200 2.45 0.94 1.11
CA ARG A 200 3.70 1.72 1.16
C ARG A 200 3.44 3.17 1.53
N HIS A 201 2.46 3.81 0.88
CA HIS A 201 2.08 5.19 1.17
C HIS A 201 1.66 5.35 2.64
N LYS A 202 0.80 4.48 3.15
CA LYS A 202 0.37 4.51 4.56
C LYS A 202 1.53 4.36 5.54
N GLU A 203 2.48 3.45 5.28
CA GLU A 203 3.65 3.26 6.14
C GLU A 203 4.62 4.45 6.07
N GLN A 204 4.87 4.99 4.88
CA GLN A 204 5.68 6.21 4.70
C GLN A 204 5.05 7.41 5.43
N MET A 205 3.73 7.56 5.38
CA MET A 205 3.00 8.60 6.11
C MET A 205 3.18 8.52 7.63
N LYS A 206 3.24 7.30 8.21
CA LYS A 206 3.55 7.13 9.64
C LYS A 206 4.94 7.68 9.98
N ILE A 207 5.94 7.39 9.14
CA ILE A 207 7.31 7.87 9.33
C ILE A 207 7.36 9.40 9.20
N TRP A 208 6.74 9.96 8.17
CA TRP A 208 6.70 11.41 7.98
C TRP A 208 5.98 12.12 9.12
N LYS A 209 4.91 11.55 9.68
CA LYS A 209 4.24 12.09 10.85
C LYS A 209 5.16 12.16 12.08
N VAL A 210 5.98 11.13 12.30
CA VAL A 210 6.98 11.14 13.38
C VAL A 210 8.06 12.20 13.13
N ARG A 211 8.57 12.30 11.90
CA ARG A 211 9.59 13.30 11.51
C ARG A 211 9.05 14.72 11.61
N ALA A 212 7.81 14.97 11.19
CA ALA A 212 7.13 16.25 11.32
C ALA A 212 7.06 16.71 12.78
N LYS A 213 6.66 15.82 13.69
CA LYS A 213 6.65 16.10 15.14
C LYS A 213 8.02 16.40 15.75
N ARG A 214 9.12 16.07 15.06
CA ARG A 214 10.49 16.36 15.49
C ARG A 214 11.08 17.61 14.82
N GLY A 215 10.42 18.15 13.79
CA GLY A 215 10.98 19.22 12.95
C GLY A 215 11.99 18.73 11.90
N ASP A 216 12.26 17.42 11.84
CA ASP A 216 13.29 16.76 11.01
C ASP A 216 12.90 16.60 9.53
N ILE A 217 11.94 17.39 9.05
CA ILE A 217 11.36 17.23 7.73
C ILE A 217 11.38 18.51 6.91
N THR A 218 11.72 19.68 7.46
CA THR A 218 11.52 20.99 6.79
C THR A 218 12.18 21.15 5.42
N PHE A 219 13.34 20.53 5.17
CA PHE A 219 13.95 20.50 3.84
C PHE A 219 13.17 19.57 2.88
N ASP A 220 12.84 18.38 3.34
CA ASP A 220 12.02 17.40 2.65
C ASP A 220 10.59 17.95 2.36
N LEU A 221 10.03 18.77 3.26
CA LEU A 221 8.72 19.42 3.14
C LEU A 221 8.63 20.36 1.93
N ARG A 222 9.73 20.97 1.48
CA ARG A 222 9.68 21.96 0.39
C ARG A 222 9.70 21.32 -0.99
N ARG A 223 10.42 20.22 -1.16
CA ARG A 223 10.56 19.51 -2.44
C ARG A 223 9.45 18.47 -2.63
N PHE A 224 9.14 17.70 -1.59
CA PHE A 224 8.23 16.55 -1.71
C PHE A 224 6.75 16.92 -1.61
N PHE A 225 6.39 17.96 -0.86
CA PHE A 225 4.97 18.25 -0.58
C PHE A 225 4.31 19.10 -1.67
N ARG A 226 5.09 19.76 -2.54
CA ARG A 226 4.55 20.49 -3.70
C ARG A 226 3.88 19.53 -4.69
N GLU A 227 4.55 18.43 -5.03
CA GLU A 227 4.03 17.43 -5.98
C GLU A 227 2.81 16.67 -5.40
N GLU A 228 2.82 16.39 -4.10
CA GLU A 228 1.69 15.76 -3.39
C GLU A 228 0.49 16.70 -3.22
N LEU A 229 0.74 18.01 -3.03
CA LEU A 229 -0.31 19.03 -3.03
C LEU A 229 -0.96 19.15 -4.42
N GLU A 230 -0.15 19.18 -5.47
CA GLU A 230 -0.61 19.18 -6.86
C GLU A 230 -1.41 17.91 -7.20
N ALA A 231 -1.09 16.78 -6.54
CA ALA A 231 -1.84 15.54 -6.63
C ALA A 231 -3.14 15.50 -5.79
N GLY A 232 -3.41 16.53 -4.98
CA GLY A 232 -4.63 16.67 -4.17
C GLY A 232 -4.60 15.91 -2.83
N ASN A 233 -3.42 15.55 -2.32
CA ASN A 233 -3.31 14.81 -1.07
C ASN A 233 -3.39 15.74 0.16
N LEU A 234 -4.60 15.94 0.70
CA LEU A 234 -4.86 16.89 1.79
C LEU A 234 -4.22 16.48 3.13
N ASP A 235 -4.02 15.18 3.38
CA ASP A 235 -3.39 14.70 4.62
C ASP A 235 -1.95 15.21 4.75
N ILE A 236 -1.29 15.42 3.62
CA ILE A 236 0.08 15.90 3.51
C ILE A 236 0.19 17.39 3.87
N LEU A 237 -0.82 18.21 3.58
CA LEU A 237 -0.85 19.61 4.05
C LEU A 237 -0.81 19.71 5.57
N SER A 238 -1.58 18.86 6.25
CA SER A 238 -1.62 18.85 7.72
C SER A 238 -0.26 18.49 8.33
N LEU A 239 0.46 17.53 7.72
CA LEU A 239 1.80 17.16 8.13
C LEU A 239 2.84 18.26 7.84
N GLN A 240 2.68 18.96 6.72
CA GLN A 240 3.55 20.08 6.36
C GLN A 240 3.45 21.20 7.39
N LYS A 241 2.21 21.59 7.72
CA LYS A 241 1.92 22.60 8.73
C LYS A 241 2.51 22.22 10.09
N LEU A 242 2.28 20.98 10.54
CA LEU A 242 2.83 20.46 11.79
C LEU A 242 4.37 20.53 11.84
N GLY A 243 5.05 20.22 10.73
CA GLY A 243 6.50 20.31 10.65
C GLY A 243 7.03 21.76 10.70
N TYR A 244 6.31 22.70 10.08
CA TYR A 244 6.61 24.13 10.18
C TYR A 244 6.39 24.68 11.59
N GLU A 245 5.26 24.34 12.23
CA GLU A 245 4.96 24.70 13.63
C GLU A 245 6.05 24.18 14.59
N THR A 246 6.45 22.91 14.44
CA THR A 246 7.50 22.31 15.28
C THR A 246 8.84 23.04 15.13
N THR A 247 9.16 23.45 13.90
CA THR A 247 10.39 24.21 13.62
C THR A 247 10.30 25.63 14.16
N LEU A 248 9.14 26.28 14.03
CA LEU A 248 8.85 27.59 14.62
C LEU A 248 9.03 27.57 16.15
N ILE A 249 8.46 26.57 16.84
CA ILE A 249 8.65 26.36 18.28
C ILE A 249 10.14 26.27 18.65
N SER A 250 10.94 25.58 17.83
CA SER A 250 12.37 25.42 18.06
C SER A 250 13.12 26.75 17.93
N TRP A 251 12.79 27.57 16.93
CA TRP A 251 13.35 28.90 16.78
C TRP A 251 12.91 29.87 17.89
N LEU A 252 11.64 29.83 18.30
CA LEU A 252 11.14 30.62 19.43
C LEU A 252 11.88 30.28 20.73
N LYS A 253 12.11 29.00 21.02
CA LYS A 253 12.95 28.56 22.16
C LYS A 253 14.36 29.15 22.09
N SER A 254 14.94 29.25 20.90
CA SER A 254 16.29 29.80 20.70
C SER A 254 16.43 31.29 21.02
N LEU A 255 15.30 32.02 21.13
CA LEU A 255 15.25 33.44 21.51
C LEU A 255 15.15 33.64 23.04
N THR A 256 14.98 32.59 23.84
CA THR A 256 14.88 32.69 25.30
C THR A 256 16.27 32.83 25.99
N PRO A 257 16.39 33.55 27.13
CA PRO A 257 17.72 33.94 27.65
C PRO A 257 18.64 32.80 28.15
N LYS A 258 19.89 32.87 27.68
CA LYS A 258 21.23 32.46 28.20
C LYS A 258 21.57 31.02 28.66
N GLY A 259 20.65 30.07 28.84
CA GLY A 259 21.02 28.70 29.26
C GLY A 259 21.21 27.66 28.14
N MET A 260 20.53 27.83 27.00
CA MET A 260 20.44 26.82 25.91
C MET A 260 20.53 27.48 24.53
N LYS A 261 21.60 28.23 24.25
CA LYS A 261 21.86 28.68 22.88
C LYS A 261 22.31 27.46 22.06
N TYR A 262 21.39 26.86 21.30
CA TYR A 262 21.75 25.93 20.24
C TYR A 262 22.11 26.72 18.97
N GLY A 263 23.28 26.44 18.39
CA GLY A 263 23.73 27.00 17.09
C GLY A 263 24.51 28.32 17.14
N THR A 264 25.20 28.63 16.03
CA THR A 264 26.06 29.83 15.83
C THR A 264 25.31 31.06 15.34
N ALA A 265 24.03 30.92 14.97
CA ALA A 265 23.22 31.98 14.39
C ALA A 265 23.02 33.17 15.35
N GLY A 266 23.13 34.39 14.81
CA GLY A 266 22.88 35.63 15.54
C GLY A 266 21.40 35.83 15.88
N GLU A 267 21.10 36.80 16.75
CA GLU A 267 19.72 37.10 17.16
C GLU A 267 18.84 37.56 15.98
N GLU A 268 19.38 38.42 15.12
CA GLU A 268 18.68 38.90 13.92
C GLU A 268 18.34 37.75 12.95
N GLU A 269 19.26 36.79 12.79
CA GLU A 269 19.07 35.61 11.95
C GLU A 269 17.98 34.67 12.52
N ARG A 270 17.97 34.47 13.84
CA ARG A 270 16.91 33.70 14.52
C ARG A 270 15.54 34.34 14.33
N LEU A 271 15.45 35.67 14.44
CA LEU A 271 14.19 36.40 14.22
C LEU A 271 13.69 36.26 12.78
N LYS A 272 14.59 36.29 11.78
CA LYS A 272 14.24 36.02 10.37
C LYS A 272 13.67 34.62 10.19
N GLU A 273 14.28 33.60 10.80
CA GLU A 273 13.76 32.24 10.71
C GLU A 273 12.43 32.06 11.46
N VAL A 274 12.21 32.72 12.60
CA VAL A 274 10.90 32.75 13.28
C VAL A 274 9.82 33.31 12.36
N GLN A 275 10.05 34.48 11.74
CA GLN A 275 9.06 35.09 10.83
C GLN A 275 8.74 34.20 9.64
N LYS A 276 9.78 33.65 9.00
CA LYS A 276 9.65 32.73 7.87
C LYS A 276 8.84 31.49 8.21
N TYR A 277 9.09 30.83 9.34
CA TYR A 277 8.35 29.63 9.72
C TYR A 277 6.94 29.94 10.26
N ALA A 278 6.70 31.14 10.79
CA ALA A 278 5.35 31.60 11.13
C ALA A 278 4.47 31.75 9.88
N GLU A 279 5.00 32.37 8.83
CA GLU A 279 4.32 32.49 7.53
C GLU A 279 4.01 31.11 6.93
N LEU A 280 5.00 30.22 6.89
CA LEU A 280 4.83 28.87 6.36
C LEU A 280 3.83 28.02 7.17
N ALA A 281 3.77 28.23 8.48
CA ALA A 281 2.80 27.57 9.36
C ALA A 281 1.41 28.22 9.34
N GLY A 282 1.25 29.41 8.73
CA GLY A 282 0.02 30.18 8.80
C GLY A 282 -0.30 30.65 10.23
N VAL A 283 0.72 31.09 10.97
CA VAL A 283 0.62 31.62 12.34
C VAL A 283 0.70 33.14 12.29
N ASP A 284 -0.44 33.82 12.45
CA ASP A 284 -0.54 35.28 12.38
C ASP A 284 -0.19 35.98 13.71
N ASP A 285 -0.50 35.35 14.85
CA ASP A 285 -0.19 35.87 16.19
C ASP A 285 0.86 35.00 16.90
N LEU A 286 2.12 35.41 16.75
CA LEU A 286 3.27 34.77 17.39
C LEU A 286 3.20 34.77 18.92
N ARG A 287 2.58 35.77 19.55
CA ARG A 287 2.49 35.85 21.01
C ARG A 287 1.47 34.84 21.54
N ALA A 288 0.29 34.78 20.90
CA ALA A 288 -0.72 33.79 21.24
C ALA A 288 -0.18 32.36 21.05
N PHE A 289 0.48 32.10 19.91
CA PHE A 289 1.12 30.81 19.62
C PHE A 289 2.19 30.45 20.66
N ALA A 290 3.08 31.39 21.01
CA ALA A 290 4.10 31.16 22.02
C ALA A 290 3.48 30.86 23.40
N LYS A 291 2.37 31.49 23.76
CA LYS A 291 1.64 31.24 25.02
C LYS A 291 0.98 29.86 25.04
N GLU A 292 0.31 29.48 23.96
CA GLU A 292 -0.32 28.15 23.81
C GLU A 292 0.68 27.02 23.98
N HIS A 293 1.91 27.21 23.49
CA HIS A 293 3.00 26.24 23.60
C HIS A 293 3.90 26.43 24.83
N GLY A 294 3.52 27.28 25.79
CA GLY A 294 4.24 27.47 27.05
C GLY A 294 5.63 28.11 26.92
N LEU A 295 5.87 28.86 25.85
CA LEU A 295 7.13 29.56 25.56
C LEU A 295 7.13 31.02 26.03
N ALA A 296 5.95 31.61 26.25
CA ALA A 296 5.77 32.93 26.83
C ALA A 296 5.21 32.80 28.26
N LYS A 297 5.78 33.56 29.20
CA LYS A 297 5.18 33.78 30.53
C LYS A 297 4.13 34.88 30.45
#